data_AF-A0A6P1W1E6-F1
#
_entry.id   AF-A0A6P1W1E6-F1
#
_cell.length_a   1.000
_cell.length_b   1.000
_cell.length_c   1.000
_cell.angle_alpha   90.00
_cell.angle_beta   90.00
_cell.angle_gamma   90.00
#
_symmetry.space_group_name_H-M   'P 1'
#
loop_
_entity.id
_entity.type
_entity.pdbx_description
1 polymer ?
#
loop_
_entity_poly.entity_id
_entity_poly.type
_entity_poly.pdbx_seq_one_letter_code
_entity_poly.pdbx_strand_id
1 'polypeptide(L)'
;MKRNNGIDVMRGLVMIIMALDHVRDLLHITSLSQSPTNLTTTTPVLFFTRWVTYLCAPTFVFLAGTSAFLSMSAKNDLPATRRFLLSRGIWLVGLEFSLVNFGMWFDPHFDVLIVEVIAAIGVGFLILSALLKLPPRTIGFIGGMIVALHELVSLLPVPDNLLLKVLLSLFSPMAFPYATRKLFFVAYPPIPWLGIMLIGYGAGHFFASTEKNQRRIFLRIGLVSLGLFIALRVANLYGDPVNWSPQKNLLYTFLSFINVTKYPPSLQFCLLFLGIMFLILSLVQGLKNNWTDRVGVYGKTPLFYFLVHWYLIHPLVFVMVFLQGFNWSDLVFGTNFGRPKTGSGVELWAIYLIWVFIVMVMYPLCRWYGIYKERHKEQKWLRYI
;
A
#
# COMPACT_ATOMS: atom_id res chain seq x y z
N MET A 1 -25.65 8.57 2.25
CA MET A 1 -24.34 9.21 2.46
C MET A 1 -23.82 9.70 1.13
N LYS A 2 -23.53 11.00 0.99
CA LYS A 2 -22.91 11.54 -0.22
C LYS A 2 -21.44 11.08 -0.20
N ARG A 3 -21.02 10.29 -1.21
CA ARG A 3 -19.61 9.86 -1.34
C ARG A 3 -18.71 11.10 -1.40
N ASN A 4 -17.58 11.08 -0.68
CA ASN A 4 -16.58 12.13 -0.80
C ASN A 4 -15.75 11.86 -2.06
N ASN A 5 -15.95 12.69 -3.09
CA ASN A 5 -15.29 12.54 -4.39
C ASN A 5 -13.75 12.53 -4.26
N GLY A 6 -13.18 13.32 -3.34
CA GLY A 6 -11.74 13.38 -3.12
C GLY A 6 -11.15 12.04 -2.65
N ILE A 7 -11.87 11.30 -1.81
CA ILE A 7 -11.45 9.96 -1.36
C ILE A 7 -11.45 8.97 -2.53
N ASP A 8 -12.53 8.96 -3.34
CA ASP A 8 -12.64 8.06 -4.48
C ASP A 8 -11.60 8.39 -5.55
N VAL A 9 -11.34 9.68 -5.83
CA VAL A 9 -10.28 10.11 -6.76
C VAL A 9 -8.89 9.71 -6.24
N MET A 10 -8.58 9.97 -4.95
CA MET A 10 -7.28 9.60 -4.38
C MET A 10 -7.04 8.10 -4.45
N ARG A 11 -8.04 7.28 -4.09
CA ARG A 11 -7.97 5.82 -4.22
C ARG A 11 -7.78 5.38 -5.67
N GLY A 12 -8.50 6.00 -6.60
CA GLY A 12 -8.38 5.67 -8.01
C GLY A 12 -6.98 5.97 -8.54
N LEU A 13 -6.42 7.12 -8.17
CA LEU A 13 -5.06 7.50 -8.53
C LEU A 13 -4.03 6.49 -8.02
N VAL A 14 -4.10 6.12 -6.74
CA VAL A 14 -3.15 5.14 -6.19
C VAL A 14 -3.38 3.73 -6.71
N MET A 15 -4.59 3.35 -7.15
CA MET A 15 -4.82 2.07 -7.83
C MET A 15 -4.12 2.02 -9.20
N ILE A 16 -4.23 3.11 -9.96
CA ILE A 16 -3.53 3.25 -11.25
C ILE A 16 -2.02 3.17 -11.04
N ILE A 17 -1.46 3.92 -10.09
CA ILE A 17 -0.02 3.94 -9.81
C ILE A 17 0.47 2.60 -9.23
N MET A 18 -0.29 1.96 -8.34
CA MET A 18 0.09 0.68 -7.73
C MET A 18 0.29 -0.42 -8.78
N ALA A 19 -0.55 -0.47 -9.81
CA ALA A 19 -0.40 -1.47 -10.88
C ALA A 19 0.95 -1.36 -11.62
N LEU A 20 1.55 -0.16 -11.70
CA LEU A 20 2.88 0.02 -12.28
C LEU A 20 3.94 -0.74 -11.48
N ASP A 21 3.81 -0.73 -10.15
CA ASP A 21 4.73 -1.42 -9.24
C ASP A 21 4.69 -2.92 -9.47
N HIS A 22 3.49 -3.50 -9.54
CA HIS A 22 3.31 -4.94 -9.67
C HIS A 22 3.67 -5.44 -11.07
N VAL A 23 3.36 -4.69 -12.14
CA VAL A 23 3.84 -5.02 -13.49
C VAL A 23 5.37 -5.00 -13.53
N ARG A 24 6.01 -3.99 -12.91
CA ARG A 24 7.48 -3.89 -12.84
C ARG A 24 8.07 -5.04 -12.04
N ASP A 25 7.53 -5.35 -10.86
CA ASP A 25 8.05 -6.42 -9.99
C ASP A 25 7.97 -7.78 -10.68
N LEU A 26 6.87 -8.06 -11.40
CA LEU A 26 6.68 -9.37 -12.03
C LEU A 26 7.44 -9.50 -13.34
N LEU A 27 7.48 -8.46 -14.18
CA LEU A 27 7.92 -8.58 -15.57
C LEU A 27 9.25 -7.87 -15.90
N HIS A 28 9.76 -6.96 -15.06
CA HIS A 28 10.99 -6.23 -15.40
C HIS A 28 12.23 -7.13 -15.37
N ILE A 29 13.12 -6.96 -16.32
CA ILE A 29 14.30 -7.82 -16.51
C ILE A 29 15.18 -7.93 -15.26
N THR A 30 15.34 -6.86 -14.48
CA THR A 30 16.15 -6.86 -13.26
C THR A 30 15.37 -7.05 -11.96
N SER A 31 14.05 -7.23 -11.99
CA SER A 31 13.23 -7.20 -10.75
C SER A 31 13.55 -8.31 -9.75
N LEU A 32 14.06 -9.46 -10.23
CA LEU A 32 14.45 -10.58 -9.37
C LEU A 32 15.85 -10.43 -8.74
N SER A 33 16.71 -9.60 -9.34
CA SER A 33 18.13 -9.55 -9.00
C SER A 33 18.58 -8.20 -8.45
N GLN A 34 17.81 -7.13 -8.66
CA GLN A 34 18.22 -5.77 -8.30
C GLN A 34 17.08 -4.98 -7.66
N SER A 35 17.42 -4.19 -6.64
CA SER A 35 16.51 -3.17 -6.12
C SER A 35 16.46 -1.98 -7.09
N PRO A 36 15.26 -1.52 -7.50
CA PRO A 36 15.11 -0.37 -8.40
C PRO A 36 15.51 0.97 -7.76
N THR A 37 15.73 1.01 -6.44
CA THR A 37 16.18 2.21 -5.71
C THR A 37 17.63 2.13 -5.25
N ASN A 38 18.37 1.07 -5.63
CA ASN A 38 19.80 0.98 -5.35
C ASN A 38 20.56 2.01 -6.21
N LEU A 39 21.13 3.04 -5.57
CA LEU A 39 21.80 4.16 -6.25
C LEU A 39 23.06 3.75 -7.02
N THR A 40 23.63 2.57 -6.76
CA THR A 40 24.79 2.07 -7.50
C THR A 40 24.41 1.49 -8.86
N THR A 41 23.25 0.84 -8.97
CA THR A 41 22.81 0.14 -10.18
C THR A 41 21.61 0.78 -10.88
N THR A 42 20.85 1.65 -10.20
CA THR A 42 19.62 2.22 -10.76
C THR A 42 19.88 3.33 -11.77
N THR A 43 18.87 3.56 -12.61
CA THR A 43 18.73 4.75 -13.45
C THR A 43 17.67 5.68 -12.84
N PRO A 44 17.72 7.00 -13.12
CA PRO A 44 16.69 7.92 -12.60
C PRO A 44 15.27 7.50 -12.98
N VAL A 45 15.05 7.00 -14.20
CA VAL A 45 13.72 6.56 -14.67
C VAL A 45 13.23 5.34 -13.89
N LEU A 46 14.10 4.34 -13.66
CA LEU A 46 13.77 3.16 -12.86
C LEU A 46 13.53 3.52 -11.38
N PHE A 47 14.37 4.40 -10.82
CA PHE A 47 14.20 4.92 -9.46
C PHE A 47 12.82 5.58 -9.31
N PHE A 48 12.47 6.53 -10.18
CA PHE A 48 11.18 7.22 -10.08
C PHE A 48 10.00 6.30 -10.34
N THR A 49 10.17 5.27 -11.19
CA THR A 49 9.16 4.22 -11.39
C THR A 49 8.83 3.50 -10.09
N ARG A 50 9.82 3.20 -9.24
CA ARG A 50 9.58 2.67 -7.89
C ARG A 50 9.09 3.74 -6.93
N TRP A 51 9.74 4.90 -6.90
CA TRP A 51 9.54 5.89 -5.88
C TRP A 51 8.12 6.47 -5.89
N VAL A 52 7.50 6.66 -7.06
CA VAL A 52 6.10 7.15 -7.11
C VAL A 52 5.09 6.16 -6.53
N THR A 53 5.39 4.85 -6.56
CA THR A 53 4.48 3.81 -6.06
C THR A 53 4.52 3.67 -4.54
N TYR A 54 5.52 4.26 -3.88
CA TYR A 54 5.56 4.38 -2.42
C TYR A 54 4.37 5.16 -1.86
N LEU A 55 3.75 6.04 -2.66
CA LEU A 55 2.52 6.75 -2.30
C LEU A 55 1.35 5.80 -1.98
N CYS A 56 1.31 4.62 -2.61
CA CYS A 56 0.10 3.79 -2.64
C CYS A 56 -0.25 3.17 -1.28
N ALA A 57 0.69 2.45 -0.66
CA ALA A 57 0.46 1.76 0.60
C ALA A 57 0.02 2.68 1.76
N PRO A 58 0.75 3.75 2.12
CA PRO A 58 0.34 4.64 3.21
C PRO A 58 -1.00 5.32 2.92
N THR A 59 -1.26 5.68 1.66
CA THR A 59 -2.56 6.25 1.26
C THR A 59 -3.71 5.27 1.50
N PHE A 60 -3.58 4.00 1.09
CA PHE A 60 -4.65 3.01 1.31
C PHE A 60 -4.92 2.77 2.78
N VAL A 61 -3.86 2.62 3.57
CA VAL A 61 -3.96 2.35 5.02
C VAL A 61 -4.58 3.55 5.74
N PHE A 62 -4.15 4.77 5.42
CA PHE A 62 -4.74 6.00 5.95
C PHE A 62 -6.22 6.11 5.59
N LEU A 63 -6.58 5.97 4.30
CA LEU A 63 -7.96 6.09 3.83
C LEU A 63 -8.86 4.95 4.33
N ALA A 64 -8.32 3.79 4.69
CA ALA A 64 -9.05 2.73 5.36
C ALA A 64 -9.52 3.19 6.76
N GLY A 65 -8.62 3.80 7.54
CA GLY A 65 -8.97 4.42 8.83
C GLY A 65 -9.98 5.56 8.69
N THR A 66 -9.76 6.47 7.73
CA THR A 66 -10.71 7.56 7.41
C THR A 66 -12.10 7.03 7.07
N SER A 67 -12.18 5.94 6.29
CA SER A 67 -13.48 5.35 5.93
C SER A 67 -14.16 4.62 7.08
N ALA A 68 -13.40 4.03 8.00
CA ALA A 68 -13.96 3.48 9.23
C ALA A 68 -14.60 4.60 10.07
N PHE A 69 -13.94 5.74 10.22
CA PHE A 69 -14.50 6.92 10.89
C PHE A 69 -15.79 7.39 10.22
N LEU A 70 -15.76 7.65 8.90
CA LEU A 70 -16.93 8.14 8.18
C LEU A 70 -18.11 7.14 8.22
N SER A 71 -17.82 5.84 8.15
CA SER A 71 -18.86 4.81 8.30
C SER A 71 -19.47 4.81 9.70
N MET A 72 -18.68 5.04 10.75
CA MET A 72 -19.16 5.12 12.12
C MET A 72 -20.06 6.36 12.29
N SER A 73 -19.57 7.53 11.90
CA SER A 73 -20.31 8.80 12.01
C SER A 73 -21.61 8.81 11.21
N ALA A 74 -21.67 8.08 10.09
CA ALA A 74 -22.89 7.98 9.29
C ALA A 74 -23.96 7.08 9.91
N LYS A 75 -23.57 6.07 10.69
CA LYS A 75 -24.50 5.10 11.30
C LYS A 75 -24.87 5.43 12.74
N ASN A 76 -23.98 6.13 13.46
CA ASN A 76 -24.09 6.37 14.90
C ASN A 76 -24.34 5.09 15.73
N ASP A 77 -23.81 3.96 15.26
CA ASP A 77 -23.97 2.65 15.90
C ASP A 77 -22.59 2.02 16.12
N LEU A 78 -22.11 2.14 17.37
CA LEU A 78 -20.81 1.64 17.79
C LEU A 78 -20.75 0.10 17.75
N PRO A 79 -21.70 -0.67 18.36
CA PRO A 79 -21.72 -2.12 18.25
C PRO A 79 -21.72 -2.65 16.81
N ALA A 80 -22.53 -2.09 15.92
CA ALA A 80 -22.58 -2.53 14.52
C ALA A 80 -21.28 -2.18 13.77
N THR A 81 -20.70 -1.01 14.04
CA THR A 81 -19.40 -0.62 13.45
C THR A 81 -18.31 -1.57 13.92
N ARG A 82 -18.27 -1.91 15.21
CA ARG A 82 -17.31 -2.85 15.78
C ARG A 82 -17.41 -4.23 15.13
N ARG A 83 -18.62 -4.80 15.04
CA ARG A 83 -18.87 -6.09 14.38
C ARG A 83 -18.46 -6.06 12.91
N PHE A 84 -18.73 -4.96 12.22
CA PHE A 84 -18.35 -4.80 10.82
C PHE A 84 -16.83 -4.72 10.64
N LEU A 85 -16.10 -3.96 11.47
CA LEU A 85 -14.64 -3.93 11.40
C LEU A 85 -14.00 -5.27 11.75
N LEU A 86 -14.53 -5.99 12.75
CA LEU A 86 -14.05 -7.33 13.11
C LEU A 86 -14.22 -8.33 11.95
N SER A 87 -15.44 -8.46 11.44
CA SER A 87 -15.72 -9.36 10.31
C SER A 87 -14.94 -8.98 9.06
N ARG A 88 -14.83 -7.68 8.75
CA ARG A 88 -14.03 -7.21 7.61
C ARG A 88 -12.54 -7.44 7.82
N GLY A 89 -12.02 -7.25 9.02
CA GLY A 89 -10.62 -7.51 9.35
C GLY A 89 -10.26 -8.98 9.13
N ILE A 90 -11.06 -9.89 9.68
CA ILE A 90 -10.91 -11.35 9.47
C ILE A 90 -10.98 -11.70 7.98
N TRP A 91 -11.95 -11.12 7.26
CA TRP A 91 -12.10 -11.35 5.83
C TRP A 91 -10.86 -10.93 5.03
N LEU A 92 -10.28 -9.76 5.32
CA LEU A 92 -9.07 -9.30 4.64
C LEU A 92 -7.85 -10.18 4.93
N VAL A 93 -7.69 -10.63 6.18
CA VAL A 93 -6.62 -11.58 6.54
C VAL A 93 -6.82 -12.93 5.83
N GLY A 94 -8.05 -13.42 5.76
CA GLY A 94 -8.37 -14.63 5.00
C GLY A 94 -8.08 -14.49 3.50
N LEU A 95 -8.45 -13.35 2.90
CA LEU A 95 -8.13 -13.04 1.50
C LEU A 95 -6.64 -12.96 1.23
N GLU A 96 -5.86 -12.36 2.14
CA GLU A 96 -4.40 -12.25 2.04
C GLU A 96 -3.77 -13.63 1.83
N PHE A 97 -4.01 -14.55 2.77
CA PHE A 97 -3.38 -15.87 2.79
C PHE A 97 -4.03 -16.88 1.84
N SER A 98 -5.01 -16.45 1.04
CA SER A 98 -5.64 -17.27 0.00
C SER A 98 -5.41 -16.64 -1.38
N LEU A 99 -6.34 -15.80 -1.82
CA LEU A 99 -6.36 -15.25 -3.17
C LEU A 99 -5.16 -14.32 -3.45
N VAL A 100 -4.74 -13.50 -2.49
CA VAL A 100 -3.64 -12.55 -2.72
C VAL A 100 -2.30 -13.27 -2.85
N ASN A 101 -1.95 -14.12 -1.88
CA ASN A 101 -0.72 -14.90 -1.94
C ASN A 101 -0.68 -15.82 -3.17
N PHE A 102 -1.80 -16.47 -3.52
CA PHE A 102 -1.88 -17.25 -4.74
C PHE A 102 -1.76 -16.38 -5.99
N GLY A 103 -2.41 -15.22 -6.05
CA GLY A 103 -2.31 -14.31 -7.20
C GLY A 103 -0.90 -13.72 -7.39
N MET A 104 -0.18 -13.47 -6.29
CA MET A 104 1.19 -12.96 -6.32
C MET A 104 2.19 -14.02 -6.78
N TRP A 105 2.18 -15.20 -6.15
CA TRP A 105 3.19 -16.24 -6.38
C TRP A 105 2.82 -17.25 -7.46
N PHE A 106 1.52 -17.40 -7.73
CA PHE A 106 0.92 -18.41 -8.60
C PHE A 106 1.38 -19.84 -8.26
N ASP A 107 1.60 -20.07 -6.96
CA ASP A 107 2.03 -21.34 -6.40
C ASP A 107 0.87 -21.98 -5.60
N PRO A 108 0.32 -23.12 -6.05
CA PRO A 108 -0.76 -23.81 -5.34
C PRO A 108 -0.29 -24.48 -4.03
N HIS A 109 1.02 -24.67 -3.81
CA HIS A 109 1.55 -25.29 -2.59
C HIS A 109 1.71 -24.30 -1.44
N PHE A 110 1.63 -23.00 -1.73
CA PHE A 110 1.88 -21.91 -0.80
C PHE A 110 3.20 -22.11 -0.05
N ASP A 111 4.28 -22.31 -0.79
CA ASP A 111 5.64 -22.46 -0.23
C ASP A 111 6.11 -21.16 0.42
N VAL A 112 5.63 -20.01 -0.07
CA VAL A 112 5.86 -18.71 0.58
C VAL A 112 4.51 -18.07 0.91
N LEU A 113 4.32 -17.77 2.19
CA LEU A 113 3.25 -16.92 2.68
C LEU A 113 3.83 -15.57 3.07
N ILE A 114 3.36 -14.51 2.44
CA ILE A 114 3.75 -13.13 2.74
C ILE A 114 2.59 -12.40 3.42
N VAL A 115 2.90 -11.60 4.43
CA VAL A 115 1.97 -10.63 5.03
C VAL A 115 2.16 -9.30 4.32
N GLU A 116 1.27 -9.00 3.38
CA GLU A 116 1.25 -7.72 2.67
C GLU A 116 0.31 -6.70 3.33
N VAL A 117 0.07 -5.61 2.60
CA VAL A 117 -0.71 -4.47 3.05
C VAL A 117 -2.16 -4.83 3.39
N ILE A 118 -2.76 -5.84 2.74
CA ILE A 118 -4.17 -6.20 2.99
C ILE A 118 -4.30 -6.88 4.35
N ALA A 119 -3.45 -7.84 4.69
CA ALA A 119 -3.41 -8.38 6.05
C ALA A 119 -3.07 -7.32 7.10
N ALA A 120 -2.14 -6.40 6.83
CA ALA A 120 -1.85 -5.29 7.74
C ALA A 120 -3.08 -4.40 7.99
N ILE A 121 -3.88 -4.09 6.95
CA ILE A 121 -5.18 -3.41 7.09
C ILE A 121 -6.17 -4.28 7.86
N GLY A 122 -6.20 -5.59 7.59
CA GLY A 122 -7.07 -6.54 8.28
C GLY A 122 -6.84 -6.53 9.79
N VAL A 123 -5.59 -6.73 10.22
CA VAL A 123 -5.17 -6.64 11.63
C VAL A 123 -5.44 -5.24 12.20
N GLY A 124 -5.17 -4.19 11.42
CA GLY A 124 -5.49 -2.82 11.79
C GLY A 124 -6.97 -2.61 12.12
N PHE A 125 -7.90 -3.20 11.35
CA PHE A 125 -9.33 -3.15 11.66
C PHE A 125 -9.70 -3.92 12.92
N LEU A 126 -9.06 -5.06 13.19
CA LEU A 126 -9.28 -5.80 14.44
C LEU A 126 -8.92 -4.93 15.64
N ILE A 127 -7.75 -4.30 15.62
CA ILE A 127 -7.27 -3.44 16.71
C ILE A 127 -8.12 -2.17 16.81
N LEU A 128 -8.38 -1.48 15.69
CA LEU A 128 -9.22 -0.28 15.66
C LEU A 128 -10.62 -0.57 16.22
N SER A 129 -11.20 -1.75 15.95
CA SER A 129 -12.49 -2.16 16.51
C SER A 129 -12.50 -2.17 18.05
N ALA A 130 -11.36 -2.45 18.69
CA ALA A 130 -11.22 -2.40 20.13
C ALA A 130 -11.05 -0.96 20.65
N LEU A 131 -10.45 -0.09 19.85
CA LEU A 131 -10.18 1.30 20.20
C LEU A 131 -11.38 2.24 19.99
N LEU A 132 -12.44 1.84 19.29
CA LEU A 132 -13.56 2.73 18.90
C LEU A 132 -14.27 3.45 20.06
N LYS A 133 -14.12 3.00 21.31
CA LYS A 133 -14.65 3.71 22.50
C LYS A 133 -13.91 5.00 22.80
N LEU A 134 -12.66 5.13 22.34
CA LEU A 134 -11.84 6.32 22.55
C LEU A 134 -12.26 7.46 21.61
N PRO A 135 -12.08 8.72 22.01
CA PRO A 135 -12.28 9.85 21.12
C PRO A 135 -11.41 9.74 19.85
N PRO A 136 -11.93 10.11 18.66
CA PRO A 136 -11.17 10.03 17.41
C PRO A 136 -9.81 10.75 17.45
N ARG A 137 -9.73 11.88 18.16
CA ARG A 137 -8.48 12.63 18.37
C ARG A 137 -7.45 11.82 19.15
N THR A 138 -7.87 11.10 20.19
CA THR A 138 -7.01 10.23 21.00
C THR A 138 -6.49 9.07 20.15
N ILE A 139 -7.34 8.46 19.33
CA ILE A 139 -6.94 7.38 18.41
C ILE A 139 -5.91 7.91 17.40
N GLY A 140 -6.15 9.08 16.80
CA GLY A 140 -5.20 9.73 15.91
C GLY A 140 -3.86 10.05 16.58
N PHE A 141 -3.89 10.51 17.84
CA PHE A 141 -2.69 10.77 18.63
C PHE A 141 -1.88 9.50 18.91
N ILE A 142 -2.54 8.40 19.30
CA ILE A 142 -1.90 7.09 19.45
C ILE A 142 -1.22 6.68 18.14
N GLY A 143 -1.92 6.85 17.01
CA GLY A 143 -1.33 6.59 15.69
C GLY A 143 -0.10 7.42 15.39
N GLY A 144 -0.14 8.72 15.71
CA GLY A 144 0.99 9.63 15.59
C GLY A 144 2.19 9.22 16.44
N MET A 145 1.96 8.80 17.69
CA MET A 145 3.02 8.29 18.57
C MET A 145 3.61 6.99 18.06
N ILE A 146 2.79 6.07 17.52
CA ILE A 146 3.30 4.86 16.89
C ILE A 146 4.23 5.23 15.74
N VAL A 147 3.77 6.03 14.77
CA VAL A 147 4.58 6.45 13.61
C VAL A 147 5.86 7.17 14.03
N ALA A 148 5.78 8.01 15.06
CA ALA A 148 6.92 8.81 15.51
C ALA A 148 7.91 8.07 16.39
N LEU A 149 7.59 6.90 16.95
CA LEU A 149 8.42 6.23 17.95
C LEU A 149 8.71 4.75 17.65
N HIS A 150 7.98 4.10 16.73
CA HIS A 150 8.15 2.66 16.50
C HIS A 150 9.57 2.30 16.04
N GLU A 151 10.27 3.21 15.36
CA GLU A 151 11.64 2.99 14.91
C GLU A 151 12.62 2.83 16.08
N LEU A 152 12.31 3.34 17.27
CA LEU A 152 13.15 3.13 18.46
C LEU A 152 13.26 1.65 18.84
N VAL A 153 12.30 0.81 18.41
CA VAL A 153 12.36 -0.65 18.59
C VAL A 153 13.54 -1.27 17.84
N SER A 154 14.01 -0.66 16.74
CA SER A 154 15.18 -1.18 16.00
C SER A 154 16.50 -1.01 16.74
N LEU A 155 16.53 -0.25 17.84
CA LEU A 155 17.69 -0.15 18.72
C LEU A 155 17.85 -1.39 19.63
N LEU A 156 16.81 -2.23 19.72
CA LEU A 156 16.87 -3.47 20.48
C LEU A 156 17.60 -4.54 19.66
N PRO A 157 18.48 -5.35 20.28
CA PRO A 157 19.12 -6.46 19.61
C PRO A 157 18.10 -7.50 19.17
N VAL A 158 18.35 -8.17 18.04
CA VAL A 158 17.52 -9.28 17.60
C VAL A 158 17.71 -10.44 18.58
N PRO A 159 16.66 -10.87 19.28
CA PRO A 159 16.75 -11.90 20.31
C PRO A 159 16.79 -13.29 19.68
N ASP A 160 17.44 -14.23 20.34
CA ASP A 160 17.44 -15.63 19.91
C ASP A 160 16.11 -16.34 20.19
N ASN A 161 15.35 -15.85 21.18
CA ASN A 161 14.07 -16.41 21.59
C ASN A 161 12.98 -16.23 20.50
N LEU A 162 12.36 -17.34 20.10
CA LEU A 162 11.30 -17.37 19.08
C LEU A 162 10.11 -16.44 19.39
N LEU A 163 9.65 -16.40 20.65
CA LEU A 163 8.54 -15.54 21.05
C LEU A 163 8.88 -14.07 20.84
N LEU A 164 10.10 -13.67 21.21
CA LEU A 164 10.54 -12.28 21.07
C LEU A 164 10.80 -11.92 19.61
N LYS A 165 11.25 -12.86 18.77
CA LYS A 165 11.28 -12.70 17.30
C LYS A 165 9.88 -12.47 16.72
N VAL A 166 8.89 -13.26 17.12
CA VAL A 166 7.49 -13.09 16.70
C VAL A 166 6.97 -11.71 17.12
N LEU A 167 7.24 -11.26 18.35
CA LEU A 167 6.85 -9.93 18.80
C LEU A 167 7.54 -8.81 17.99
N LEU A 168 8.83 -8.95 17.67
CA LEU A 168 9.55 -7.99 16.85
C LEU A 168 9.07 -7.96 15.39
N SER A 169 8.53 -9.06 14.86
CA SER A 169 7.93 -9.08 13.52
C SER A 169 6.71 -8.16 13.39
N LEU A 170 6.12 -7.76 14.52
CA LEU A 170 5.04 -6.76 14.54
C LEU A 170 5.54 -5.35 14.20
N PHE A 171 6.83 -5.10 14.38
CA PHE A 171 7.49 -3.79 14.18
C PHE A 171 8.40 -3.76 12.96
N SER A 172 9.05 -4.87 12.62
CA SER A 172 10.07 -4.94 11.56
C SER A 172 9.87 -6.16 10.65
N PRO A 173 10.27 -6.09 9.36
CA PRO A 173 10.15 -7.23 8.47
C PRO A 173 10.94 -8.43 8.97
N MET A 174 10.31 -9.61 8.96
CA MET A 174 10.93 -10.84 9.46
C MET A 174 10.38 -12.07 8.75
N ALA A 175 11.25 -13.05 8.49
CA ALA A 175 10.89 -14.31 7.85
C ALA A 175 11.06 -15.48 8.83
N PHE A 176 10.12 -16.41 8.80
CA PHE A 176 10.03 -17.56 9.68
C PHE A 176 9.85 -18.84 8.85
N PRO A 177 10.79 -19.79 8.89
CA PRO A 177 10.52 -21.12 8.37
C PRO A 177 9.50 -21.81 9.28
N TYR A 178 8.44 -22.37 8.72
CA TYR A 178 7.40 -23.07 9.50
C TYR A 178 7.20 -24.53 9.09
N ALA A 179 7.74 -24.93 7.92
CA ALA A 179 7.85 -26.32 7.50
C ALA A 179 8.99 -26.47 6.49
N THR A 180 9.34 -27.71 6.12
CA THR A 180 10.34 -27.98 5.07
C THR A 180 9.97 -27.25 3.79
N ARG A 181 10.87 -26.38 3.31
CA ARG A 181 10.68 -25.50 2.12
C ARG A 181 9.52 -24.50 2.23
N LYS A 182 8.95 -24.27 3.43
CA LYS A 182 7.90 -23.27 3.62
C LYS A 182 8.36 -22.08 4.45
N LEU A 183 8.11 -20.88 3.93
CA LEU A 183 8.52 -19.61 4.50
C LEU A 183 7.31 -18.72 4.78
N PHE A 184 7.24 -18.16 5.99
CA PHE A 184 6.29 -17.14 6.36
C PHE A 184 7.02 -15.80 6.50
N PHE A 185 6.73 -14.82 5.65
CA PHE A 185 7.42 -13.54 5.60
C PHE A 185 6.49 -12.38 5.96
N VAL A 186 6.78 -11.69 7.05
CA VAL A 186 6.07 -10.48 7.43
C VAL A 186 6.67 -9.28 6.71
N ALA A 187 6.18 -8.96 5.51
CA ALA A 187 6.69 -7.82 4.73
C ALA A 187 6.11 -6.47 5.17
N TYR A 188 4.86 -6.47 5.65
CA TYR A 188 4.17 -5.31 6.20
C TYR A 188 3.92 -5.51 7.71
N PRO A 189 4.87 -5.12 8.58
CA PRO A 189 4.74 -5.25 10.03
C PRO A 189 3.49 -4.52 10.56
N PRO A 190 2.54 -5.20 11.23
CA PRO A 190 1.24 -4.61 11.54
C PRO A 190 1.26 -3.31 12.36
N ILE A 191 2.22 -3.10 13.27
CA ILE A 191 2.19 -1.96 14.20
C ILE A 191 2.49 -0.63 13.53
N PRO A 192 3.58 -0.45 12.76
CA PRO A 192 3.83 0.78 12.01
C PRO A 192 2.65 1.16 11.08
N TRP A 193 2.09 0.18 10.35
CA TRP A 193 0.95 0.41 9.47
C TRP A 193 -0.34 0.72 10.24
N LEU A 194 -0.57 0.10 11.41
CA LEU A 194 -1.65 0.49 12.33
C LEU A 194 -1.54 1.97 12.67
N GLY A 195 -0.34 2.48 12.97
CA GLY A 195 -0.12 3.90 13.24
C GLY A 195 -0.73 4.81 12.17
N ILE A 196 -0.44 4.53 10.90
CA ILE A 196 -0.99 5.27 9.74
C ILE A 196 -2.52 5.17 9.68
N MET A 197 -3.09 3.98 9.93
CA MET A 197 -4.55 3.78 9.96
C MET A 197 -5.22 4.60 11.06
N LEU A 198 -4.65 4.62 12.26
CA LEU A 198 -5.19 5.35 13.40
C LEU A 198 -5.13 6.87 13.18
N ILE A 199 -4.05 7.38 12.58
CA ILE A 199 -3.98 8.78 12.11
C ILE A 199 -5.11 9.05 11.11
N GLY A 200 -5.31 8.16 10.14
CA GLY A 200 -6.40 8.24 9.16
C GLY A 200 -7.79 8.28 9.80
N TYR A 201 -8.02 7.49 10.84
CA TYR A 201 -9.26 7.50 11.62
C TYR A 201 -9.46 8.83 12.34
N GLY A 202 -8.45 9.33 13.04
CA GLY A 202 -8.51 10.62 13.74
C GLY A 202 -8.71 11.80 12.79
N ALA A 203 -8.08 11.76 11.61
CA ALA A 203 -8.23 12.76 10.55
C ALA A 203 -9.60 12.69 9.83
N GLY A 204 -10.38 11.63 10.04
CA GLY A 204 -11.67 11.41 9.37
C GLY A 204 -12.67 12.56 9.57
N HIS A 205 -12.60 13.27 10.70
CA HIS A 205 -13.48 14.42 10.96
C HIS A 205 -13.23 15.58 9.97
N PHE A 206 -12.02 15.75 9.45
CA PHE A 206 -11.74 16.80 8.46
C PHE A 206 -12.55 16.60 7.17
N PHE A 207 -12.75 15.35 6.75
CA PHE A 207 -13.54 14.97 5.57
C PHE A 207 -15.06 15.20 5.74
N ALA A 208 -15.52 15.54 6.96
CA ALA A 208 -16.90 15.94 7.23
C ALA A 208 -17.13 17.46 7.11
N SER A 209 -16.06 18.27 7.03
CA SER A 209 -16.17 19.73 6.91
C SER A 209 -16.50 20.18 5.47
N THR A 210 -16.71 21.49 5.23
CA THR A 210 -17.00 22.00 3.88
C THR A 210 -15.80 21.81 2.94
N GLU A 211 -16.05 21.67 1.63
CA GLU A 211 -14.99 21.44 0.63
C GLU A 211 -13.90 22.52 0.67
N LYS A 212 -14.28 23.80 0.85
CA LYS A 212 -13.34 24.93 1.01
C LYS A 212 -12.46 24.76 2.26
N ASN A 213 -13.02 24.27 3.36
CA ASN A 213 -12.28 24.05 4.60
C ASN A 213 -11.36 22.83 4.48
N GLN A 214 -11.85 21.73 3.88
CA GLN A 214 -11.06 20.55 3.55
C GLN A 214 -9.81 20.92 2.75
N ARG A 215 -9.98 21.70 1.67
CA ARG A 215 -8.86 22.16 0.83
C ARG A 215 -7.78 22.88 1.64
N ARG A 216 -8.18 23.84 2.50
CA ARG A 216 -7.25 24.60 3.34
C ARG A 216 -6.53 23.72 4.38
N ILE A 217 -7.27 22.83 5.03
CA ILE A 217 -6.72 21.92 6.04
C ILE A 217 -5.71 20.97 5.39
N PHE A 218 -6.07 20.31 4.30
CA PHE A 218 -5.19 19.36 3.62
C PHE A 218 -3.96 20.04 3.03
N LEU A 219 -4.09 21.26 2.50
CA LEU A 219 -2.93 22.05 2.06
C LEU A 219 -1.96 22.30 3.23
N ARG A 220 -2.47 22.76 4.37
CA ARG A 220 -1.66 23.05 5.55
C ARG A 220 -0.98 21.79 6.09
N ILE A 221 -1.71 20.69 6.22
CA ILE A 221 -1.15 19.42 6.69
C ILE A 221 -0.06 18.95 5.72
N GLY A 222 -0.33 18.96 4.42
CA GLY A 222 0.65 18.57 3.40
C GLY A 222 1.94 19.40 3.46
N LEU A 223 1.82 20.73 3.51
CA LEU A 223 2.99 21.62 3.61
C LEU A 223 3.76 21.45 4.92
N VAL A 224 3.08 21.29 6.06
CA VAL A 224 3.74 21.06 7.35
C VAL A 224 4.45 19.71 7.37
N SER A 225 3.82 18.64 6.85
CA SER A 225 4.45 17.32 6.77
C SER A 225 5.68 17.33 5.88
N LEU A 226 5.64 18.00 4.72
CA LEU A 226 6.81 18.13 3.84
C LEU A 226 7.90 19.02 4.44
N GLY A 227 7.54 20.10 5.14
CA GLY A 227 8.49 20.94 5.87
C GLY A 227 9.21 20.15 6.98
N LEU A 228 8.48 19.36 7.77
CA LEU A 228 9.05 18.47 8.78
C LEU A 228 9.91 17.38 8.16
N PHE A 229 9.49 16.78 7.05
CA PHE A 229 10.30 15.82 6.29
C PHE A 229 11.64 16.45 5.88
N ILE A 230 11.63 17.65 5.27
CA ILE A 230 12.85 18.34 4.84
C ILE A 230 13.74 18.65 6.05
N ALA A 231 13.17 19.18 7.14
CA ALA A 231 13.94 19.51 8.35
C ALA A 231 14.63 18.28 8.95
N LEU A 232 13.91 17.16 9.09
CA LEU A 232 14.47 15.90 9.58
C LEU A 232 15.51 15.32 8.61
N ARG A 233 15.23 15.38 7.31
CA ARG A 233 16.13 14.84 6.28
C ARG A 233 17.43 15.64 6.25
N VAL A 234 17.39 16.98 6.30
CA VAL A 234 18.58 17.83 6.37
C VAL A 234 19.38 17.57 7.64
N ALA A 235 18.72 17.39 8.79
CA ALA A 235 19.41 17.04 10.03
C ALA A 235 20.10 15.66 9.94
N ASN A 236 19.51 14.69 9.23
CA ASN A 236 20.08 13.36 8.99
C ASN A 236 20.38 12.57 10.28
N LEU A 237 19.54 12.76 11.32
CA LEU A 237 19.72 12.15 12.65
C LEU A 237 18.63 11.14 13.02
N TYR A 238 17.36 11.42 12.69
CA TYR A 238 16.22 10.63 13.15
C TYR A 238 15.10 10.54 12.10
N GLY A 239 14.34 9.46 12.16
CA GLY A 239 13.12 9.25 11.37
C GLY A 239 13.31 8.51 10.06
N ASP A 240 14.52 8.02 9.76
CA ASP A 240 14.77 7.00 8.75
C ASP A 240 16.03 6.21 9.16
N PRO A 241 16.06 4.88 9.03
CA PRO A 241 17.24 4.09 9.36
C PRO A 241 18.38 4.29 8.35
N VAL A 242 18.09 4.84 7.15
CA VAL A 242 19.08 5.07 6.10
C VAL A 242 19.29 6.58 5.93
N ASN A 243 20.43 7.04 6.43
CA ASN A 243 20.91 8.40 6.20
C ASN A 243 21.14 8.64 4.71
N TRP A 244 20.77 9.83 4.23
CA TRP A 244 21.19 10.23 2.88
C TRP A 244 22.67 10.61 2.89
N SER A 245 23.31 10.50 1.73
CA SER A 245 24.71 10.88 1.54
C SER A 245 24.96 11.43 0.14
N PRO A 246 26.01 12.25 -0.04
CA PRO A 246 26.47 12.66 -1.36
C PRO A 246 26.73 11.45 -2.26
N GLN A 247 26.29 11.54 -3.50
CA GLN A 247 26.45 10.48 -4.50
C GLN A 247 27.31 10.98 -5.68
N LYS A 248 27.46 10.14 -6.70
CA LYS A 248 28.27 10.43 -7.92
C LYS A 248 27.97 11.75 -8.62
N ASN A 249 26.79 12.35 -8.42
CA ASN A 249 26.45 13.69 -8.90
C ASN A 249 25.26 14.27 -8.11
N LEU A 250 24.90 15.53 -8.40
CA LEU A 250 23.78 16.22 -7.75
C LEU A 250 22.44 15.50 -7.91
N LEU A 251 22.15 14.93 -9.09
CA LEU A 251 20.92 14.19 -9.33
C LEU A 251 20.83 12.96 -8.42
N TYR A 252 21.87 12.13 -8.37
CA TYR A 252 21.88 10.95 -7.50
C TYR A 252 21.90 11.32 -6.01
N THR A 253 22.51 12.46 -5.65
CA THR A 253 22.45 12.99 -4.28
C THR A 253 21.02 13.39 -3.92
N PHE A 254 20.30 14.02 -4.83
CA PHE A 254 18.86 14.28 -4.68
C PHE A 254 18.06 12.98 -4.57
N LEU A 255 18.35 11.96 -5.39
CA LEU A 255 17.71 10.64 -5.27
C LEU A 255 17.97 10.03 -3.88
N SER A 256 19.20 10.12 -3.35
CA SER A 256 19.52 9.70 -1.98
C SER A 256 18.72 10.47 -0.93
N PHE A 257 18.54 11.78 -1.13
CA PHE A 257 17.76 12.63 -0.23
C PHE A 257 16.29 12.21 -0.17
N ILE A 258 15.66 11.85 -1.28
CA ILE A 258 14.25 11.43 -1.32
C ILE A 258 14.03 9.92 -1.16
N ASN A 259 15.09 9.11 -1.15
CA ASN A 259 15.01 7.66 -0.94
C ASN A 259 14.87 7.37 0.55
N VAL A 260 13.64 7.07 0.97
CA VAL A 260 13.26 6.79 2.36
C VAL A 260 12.71 5.38 2.51
N THR A 261 12.83 4.83 3.72
CA THR A 261 12.58 3.43 4.05
C THR A 261 11.08 3.13 4.17
N LYS A 262 10.58 2.23 3.32
CA LYS A 262 9.18 1.79 3.28
C LYS A 262 8.87 0.63 4.25
N TYR A 263 9.85 -0.22 4.56
CA TYR A 263 9.65 -1.47 5.30
C TYR A 263 10.60 -1.57 6.51
N PRO A 264 10.11 -1.32 7.74
CA PRO A 264 8.80 -0.72 8.06
C PRO A 264 8.73 0.75 7.59
N PRO A 265 7.54 1.35 7.47
CA PRO A 265 7.40 2.72 7.00
C PRO A 265 8.00 3.70 8.02
N SER A 266 9.14 4.31 7.69
CA SER A 266 9.81 5.26 8.58
C SER A 266 8.98 6.51 8.85
N LEU A 267 9.32 7.29 9.88
CA LEU A 267 8.69 8.59 10.13
C LEU A 267 8.82 9.51 8.91
N GLN A 268 10.01 9.58 8.31
CA GLN A 268 10.28 10.39 7.11
C GLN A 268 9.51 9.87 5.90
N PHE A 269 9.39 8.55 5.72
CA PHE A 269 8.51 7.96 4.70
C PHE A 269 7.05 8.39 4.89
N CYS A 270 6.54 8.31 6.12
CA CYS A 270 5.17 8.72 6.44
C CYS A 270 4.94 10.21 6.18
N LEU A 271 5.85 11.08 6.63
CA LEU A 271 5.77 12.53 6.42
C LEU A 271 5.78 12.90 4.93
N LEU A 272 6.67 12.29 4.14
CA LEU A 272 6.78 12.54 2.72
C LEU A 272 5.51 12.10 1.97
N PHE A 273 5.13 10.83 2.08
CA PHE A 273 4.05 10.28 1.24
C PHE A 273 2.65 10.64 1.74
N LEU A 274 2.41 10.75 3.05
CA LEU A 274 1.14 11.32 3.54
C LEU A 274 1.07 12.81 3.25
N GLY A 275 2.20 13.54 3.31
CA GLY A 275 2.27 14.94 2.89
C GLY A 275 1.86 15.13 1.44
N ILE A 276 2.43 14.35 0.52
CA ILE A 276 2.06 14.32 -0.91
C ILE A 276 0.58 13.96 -1.08
N MET A 277 0.09 12.93 -0.39
CA MET A 277 -1.33 12.55 -0.42
C MET A 277 -2.23 13.72 -0.02
N PHE A 278 -1.93 14.45 1.06
CA PHE A 278 -2.71 15.60 1.50
C PHE A 278 -2.67 16.76 0.51
N LEU A 279 -1.53 17.02 -0.14
CA LEU A 279 -1.47 18.01 -1.22
C LEU A 279 -2.35 17.62 -2.40
N ILE A 280 -2.31 16.35 -2.83
CA ILE A 280 -3.18 15.84 -3.89
C ILE A 280 -4.65 15.97 -3.49
N LEU A 281 -5.02 15.56 -2.26
CA LEU A 281 -6.37 15.71 -1.73
C LEU A 281 -6.83 17.17 -1.74
N SER A 282 -5.95 18.11 -1.36
CA SER A 282 -6.25 19.55 -1.43
C SER A 282 -6.55 20.01 -2.86
N LEU A 283 -5.79 19.53 -3.84
CA LEU A 283 -5.96 19.89 -5.25
C LEU A 283 -7.26 19.32 -5.83
N VAL A 284 -7.61 18.07 -5.50
CA VAL A 284 -8.81 17.42 -6.07
C VAL A 284 -10.10 17.78 -5.33
N GLN A 285 -10.01 18.43 -4.17
CA GLN A 285 -11.17 18.78 -3.37
C GLN A 285 -12.09 19.75 -4.11
N GLY A 286 -13.34 19.32 -4.34
CA GLY A 286 -14.35 20.11 -5.06
C GLY A 286 -14.18 20.15 -6.58
N LEU A 287 -13.14 19.49 -7.14
CA LEU A 287 -13.03 19.34 -8.59
C LEU A 287 -14.08 18.35 -9.10
N LYS A 288 -14.79 18.77 -10.16
CA LYS A 288 -15.77 17.96 -10.88
C LYS A 288 -15.50 18.10 -12.38
N ASN A 289 -14.83 17.13 -12.95
CA ASN A 289 -14.55 17.06 -14.37
C ASN A 289 -14.43 15.60 -14.85
N ASN A 290 -14.33 15.42 -16.17
CA ASN A 290 -14.24 14.10 -16.79
C ASN A 290 -13.04 13.28 -16.28
N TRP A 291 -11.94 13.93 -15.90
CA TRP A 291 -10.77 13.24 -15.35
C TRP A 291 -11.07 12.68 -13.94
N THR A 292 -11.62 13.49 -13.04
CA THR A 292 -12.00 13.04 -11.69
C THR A 292 -13.05 11.93 -11.75
N ASP A 293 -13.99 12.01 -12.69
CA ASP A 293 -15.02 10.99 -12.86
C ASP A 293 -14.45 9.66 -13.34
N ARG A 294 -13.50 9.70 -14.29
CA ARG A 294 -12.80 8.50 -14.78
C ARG A 294 -11.92 7.88 -13.70
N VAL A 295 -11.08 8.66 -13.04
CA VAL A 295 -10.22 8.17 -11.96
C VAL A 295 -11.06 7.62 -10.80
N GLY A 296 -12.16 8.29 -10.46
CA GLY A 296 -13.08 7.87 -9.42
C GLY A 296 -13.74 6.50 -9.69
N VAL A 297 -13.80 6.01 -10.94
CA VAL A 297 -14.28 4.65 -11.23
C VAL A 297 -13.44 3.61 -10.51
N TYR A 298 -12.11 3.69 -10.62
CA TYR A 298 -11.20 2.74 -9.97
C TYR A 298 -11.33 2.80 -8.44
N GLY A 299 -11.40 4.02 -7.88
CA GLY A 299 -11.43 4.22 -6.44
C GLY A 299 -12.73 3.85 -5.74
N LYS A 300 -13.83 3.69 -6.49
CA LYS A 300 -15.11 3.18 -5.97
C LYS A 300 -15.09 1.67 -5.72
N THR A 301 -14.17 0.94 -6.36
CA THR A 301 -14.05 -0.52 -6.30
C THR A 301 -12.59 -0.98 -6.04
N PRO A 302 -11.93 -0.46 -5.00
CA PRO A 302 -10.48 -0.62 -4.83
C PRO A 302 -10.08 -2.08 -4.60
N LEU A 303 -10.76 -2.81 -3.71
CA LEU A 303 -10.40 -4.20 -3.42
C LEU A 303 -10.68 -5.13 -4.61
N PHE A 304 -11.75 -4.89 -5.37
CA PHE A 304 -11.97 -5.59 -6.65
C PHE A 304 -10.82 -5.33 -7.63
N TYR A 305 -10.39 -4.08 -7.80
CA TYR A 305 -9.24 -3.75 -8.64
C TYR A 305 -7.99 -4.51 -8.17
N PHE A 306 -7.71 -4.42 -6.87
CA PHE A 306 -6.57 -5.08 -6.25
C PHE A 306 -6.59 -6.60 -6.43
N LEU A 307 -7.73 -7.27 -6.36
CA LEU A 307 -7.75 -8.72 -6.57
C LEU A 307 -7.57 -9.07 -8.05
N VAL A 308 -8.37 -8.48 -8.93
CA VAL A 308 -8.42 -8.89 -10.34
C VAL A 308 -7.12 -8.56 -11.08
N HIS A 309 -6.47 -7.44 -10.78
CA HIS A 309 -5.25 -7.07 -11.50
C HIS A 309 -4.11 -8.08 -11.31
N TRP A 310 -4.00 -8.76 -10.16
CA TRP A 310 -3.03 -9.84 -9.97
C TRP A 310 -3.25 -10.97 -10.97
N TYR A 311 -4.52 -11.38 -11.14
CA TYR A 311 -4.92 -12.42 -12.10
C TYR A 311 -4.91 -11.97 -13.56
N LEU A 312 -4.67 -10.69 -13.84
CA LEU A 312 -4.38 -10.19 -15.18
C LEU A 312 -2.86 -10.11 -15.44
N ILE A 313 -2.10 -9.62 -14.46
CA ILE A 313 -0.64 -9.42 -14.60
C ILE A 313 0.10 -10.76 -14.57
N HIS A 314 -0.23 -11.66 -13.64
CA HIS A 314 0.54 -12.89 -13.48
C HIS A 314 0.51 -13.78 -14.73
N PRO A 315 -0.64 -13.98 -15.42
CA PRO A 315 -0.65 -14.70 -16.69
C PRO A 315 0.25 -14.09 -17.77
N LEU A 316 0.46 -12.77 -17.76
CA LEU A 316 1.38 -12.12 -18.70
C LEU A 316 2.85 -12.48 -18.44
N VAL A 317 3.20 -12.90 -17.23
CA VAL A 317 4.52 -13.49 -16.94
C VAL A 317 4.70 -14.75 -17.77
N PHE A 318 3.71 -15.64 -17.82
CA PHE A 318 3.77 -16.87 -18.61
C PHE A 318 3.84 -16.57 -20.11
N VAL A 319 3.02 -15.64 -20.61
CA VAL A 319 3.09 -15.20 -22.00
C VAL A 319 4.50 -14.70 -22.34
N MET A 320 5.07 -13.85 -21.48
CA MET A 320 6.42 -13.31 -21.68
C MET A 320 7.49 -14.41 -21.71
N VAL A 321 7.51 -15.33 -20.74
CA VAL A 321 8.56 -16.37 -20.69
C VAL A 321 8.44 -17.36 -21.84
N PHE A 322 7.23 -17.75 -22.25
CA PHE A 322 7.05 -18.62 -23.42
C PHE A 322 7.45 -17.94 -24.72
N LEU A 323 7.14 -16.64 -24.89
CA LEU A 323 7.62 -15.86 -26.04
C LEU A 323 9.14 -15.70 -26.06
N GLN A 324 9.81 -15.79 -24.90
CA GLN A 324 11.27 -15.80 -24.77
C GLN A 324 11.90 -17.18 -25.00
N GLY A 325 11.09 -18.21 -25.31
CA GLY A 325 11.57 -19.54 -25.67
C GLY A 325 11.75 -20.52 -24.51
N PHE A 326 11.31 -20.15 -23.30
CA PHE A 326 11.34 -21.05 -22.14
C PHE A 326 10.23 -22.10 -22.21
N ASN A 327 10.45 -23.24 -21.57
CA ASN A 327 9.49 -24.32 -21.47
C ASN A 327 8.91 -24.42 -20.05
N TRP A 328 7.85 -25.22 -19.89
CA TRP A 328 7.23 -25.47 -18.59
C TRP A 328 8.20 -25.99 -17.52
N SER A 329 9.22 -26.76 -17.92
CA SER A 329 10.26 -27.29 -17.04
C SER A 329 11.19 -26.22 -16.46
N ASP A 330 11.26 -25.04 -17.10
CA ASP A 330 12.15 -23.95 -16.69
C ASP A 330 11.50 -23.05 -15.63
N LEU A 331 10.18 -23.14 -15.45
CA LEU A 331 9.41 -22.27 -14.57
C LEU A 331 9.69 -22.58 -13.09
N VAL A 332 9.94 -21.54 -12.31
CA VAL A 332 10.15 -21.64 -10.87
C VAL A 332 9.12 -20.78 -10.14
N PHE A 333 8.16 -21.43 -9.50
CA PHE A 333 7.11 -20.77 -8.72
C PHE A 333 7.62 -20.30 -7.35
N GLY A 334 6.79 -19.56 -6.61
CA GLY A 334 7.20 -18.90 -5.36
C GLY A 334 7.97 -17.62 -5.66
N THR A 335 9.11 -17.38 -5.00
CA THR A 335 9.84 -16.10 -5.04
C THR A 335 10.33 -15.66 -6.43
N ASN A 336 10.30 -16.53 -7.44
CA ASN A 336 10.63 -16.18 -8.83
C ASN A 336 9.39 -15.84 -9.68
N PHE A 337 8.17 -15.86 -9.12
CA PHE A 337 6.92 -15.56 -9.84
C PHE A 337 6.67 -16.43 -11.08
N GLY A 338 7.15 -17.69 -11.07
CA GLY A 338 7.07 -18.56 -12.24
C GLY A 338 8.13 -18.30 -13.31
N ARG A 339 9.07 -17.37 -13.08
CA ARG A 339 10.15 -17.07 -14.04
C ARG A 339 11.31 -18.07 -13.94
N PRO A 340 12.02 -18.34 -15.04
CA PRO A 340 13.25 -19.13 -15.04
C PRO A 340 14.38 -18.50 -14.24
N LYS A 341 15.20 -19.34 -13.60
CA LYS A 341 16.40 -18.92 -12.84
C LYS A 341 17.51 -18.33 -13.71
N THR A 342 17.55 -18.69 -14.99
CA THR A 342 18.54 -18.19 -15.95
C THR A 342 18.31 -16.74 -16.35
N GLY A 343 17.19 -16.14 -15.92
CA GLY A 343 16.82 -14.77 -16.22
C GLY A 343 15.78 -14.70 -17.34
N SER A 344 14.85 -13.76 -17.21
CA SER A 344 13.79 -13.45 -18.17
C SER A 344 13.33 -12.02 -17.88
N GLY A 345 12.36 -11.50 -18.62
CA GLY A 345 11.78 -10.18 -18.35
C GLY A 345 11.88 -9.22 -19.52
N VAL A 346 11.24 -8.07 -19.38
CA VAL A 346 11.22 -7.03 -20.41
C VAL A 346 11.80 -5.71 -19.89
N GLU A 347 12.23 -4.89 -20.85
CA GLU A 347 12.74 -3.54 -20.61
C GLU A 347 11.66 -2.59 -20.09
N LEU A 348 12.10 -1.51 -19.46
CA LEU A 348 11.21 -0.56 -18.77
C LEU A 348 10.17 0.10 -19.69
N TRP A 349 10.47 0.31 -20.97
CA TRP A 349 9.47 0.86 -21.92
C TRP A 349 8.28 -0.10 -22.10
N ALA A 350 8.52 -1.41 -22.13
CA ALA A 350 7.48 -2.42 -22.26
C ALA A 350 6.65 -2.52 -20.97
N ILE A 351 7.28 -2.33 -19.80
CA ILE A 351 6.58 -2.24 -18.51
C ILE A 351 5.52 -1.13 -18.54
N TYR A 352 5.83 0.04 -19.10
CA TYR A 352 4.84 1.12 -19.21
C TYR A 352 3.70 0.77 -20.17
N LEU A 353 3.97 0.11 -21.30
CA LEU A 353 2.93 -0.33 -22.23
C LEU A 353 2.00 -1.36 -21.58
N ILE A 354 2.55 -2.34 -20.87
CA ILE A 354 1.78 -3.37 -20.16
C ILE A 354 0.98 -2.73 -19.04
N TRP A 355 1.56 -1.80 -18.27
CA TRP A 355 0.85 -1.06 -17.25
C TRP A 355 -0.35 -0.27 -17.81
N VAL A 356 -0.17 0.46 -18.91
CA VAL A 356 -1.25 1.18 -19.59
C VAL A 356 -2.34 0.22 -20.05
N PHE A 357 -1.96 -0.92 -20.63
CA PHE A 357 -2.89 -1.98 -21.02
C PHE A 357 -3.73 -2.48 -19.83
N ILE A 358 -3.09 -2.83 -18.70
CA ILE A 358 -3.79 -3.28 -17.49
C ILE A 358 -4.76 -2.22 -16.99
N VAL A 359 -4.33 -0.96 -16.91
CA VAL A 359 -5.20 0.15 -16.47
C VAL A 359 -6.41 0.33 -17.39
N MET A 360 -6.23 0.22 -18.71
CA MET A 360 -7.32 0.31 -19.68
C MET A 360 -8.31 -0.85 -19.56
N VAL A 361 -7.83 -2.09 -19.42
CA VAL A 361 -8.68 -3.29 -19.24
C VAL A 361 -9.45 -3.23 -17.91
N MET A 362 -8.82 -2.73 -16.85
CA MET A 362 -9.45 -2.63 -15.55
C MET A 362 -10.57 -1.58 -15.49
N TYR A 363 -10.56 -0.56 -16.35
CA TYR A 363 -11.59 0.49 -16.35
C TYR A 363 -13.02 -0.05 -16.55
N PRO A 364 -13.35 -0.77 -17.65
CA PRO A 364 -14.68 -1.32 -17.85
C PRO A 364 -15.06 -2.34 -16.77
N LEU A 365 -14.10 -3.13 -16.27
CA LEU A 365 -14.33 -4.11 -15.21
C LEU A 365 -14.74 -3.43 -13.89
N CYS A 366 -14.00 -2.41 -13.45
CA CYS A 366 -14.34 -1.63 -12.27
C CYS A 366 -15.68 -0.90 -12.42
N ARG A 367 -15.96 -0.34 -13.61
CA ARG A 367 -17.24 0.31 -13.90
C ARG A 367 -18.39 -0.68 -13.79
N TRP A 368 -18.27 -1.84 -14.42
CA TRP A 368 -19.26 -2.91 -14.36
C TRP A 368 -19.50 -3.38 -12.92
N TYR A 369 -18.43 -3.72 -12.19
CA TYR A 369 -18.54 -4.20 -10.81
C TYR A 369 -19.15 -3.13 -9.89
N GLY A 370 -18.79 -1.86 -10.08
CA GLY A 370 -19.39 -0.73 -9.35
C GLY A 370 -20.90 -0.64 -9.54
N ILE A 371 -21.37 -0.73 -10.80
CA ILE A 371 -22.81 -0.73 -11.12
C ILE A 371 -23.49 -1.98 -10.54
N TYR A 372 -22.87 -3.15 -10.69
CA TYR A 372 -23.40 -4.41 -10.17
C TYR A 372 -23.59 -4.34 -8.65
N LYS A 373 -22.58 -3.87 -7.91
CA LYS A 373 -22.62 -3.69 -6.45
C LYS A 373 -23.67 -2.68 -5.99
N GLU A 374 -23.92 -1.63 -6.77
CA GLU A 374 -24.96 -0.65 -6.44
C GLU A 374 -26.38 -1.18 -6.68
N ARG A 375 -26.56 -2.05 -7.67
CA ARG A 375 -27.85 -2.70 -7.99
C ARG A 375 -28.20 -3.84 -7.03
N HIS A 376 -27.20 -4.58 -6.54
CA HIS A 376 -27.41 -5.80 -5.74
C HIS A 376 -27.08 -5.59 -4.25
N LYS A 377 -27.73 -4.61 -3.60
CA LYS A 377 -27.45 -4.25 -2.18
C LYS A 377 -27.86 -5.33 -1.18
N GLU A 378 -28.74 -6.25 -1.60
CA GLU A 378 -29.18 -7.45 -0.89
C GLU A 378 -28.05 -8.47 -0.73
N GLN A 379 -27.08 -8.50 -1.66
CA GLN A 379 -25.90 -9.35 -1.58
C GLN A 379 -24.90 -8.78 -0.57
N LYS A 380 -25.05 -9.16 0.70
CA LYS A 380 -24.27 -8.62 1.82
C LYS A 380 -22.74 -8.84 1.67
N TRP A 381 -22.32 -9.89 0.99
CA TRP A 381 -20.90 -10.21 0.75
C TRP A 381 -20.20 -9.18 -0.15
N LEU A 382 -20.91 -8.51 -1.06
CA LEU A 382 -20.35 -7.45 -1.92
C LEU A 382 -19.83 -6.24 -1.12
N ARG A 383 -20.21 -6.09 0.14
CA ARG A 383 -19.67 -5.03 1.02
C ARG A 383 -18.25 -5.35 1.50
N TYR A 384 -17.84 -6.61 1.40
CA TYR A 384 -16.52 -7.10 1.79
C TYR A 384 -15.51 -7.07 0.63
N ILE A 385 -15.95 -6.74 -0.60
CA ILE A 385 -15.14 -6.58 -1.82
C ILE A 385 -15.40 -5.21 -2.42
#